data_AF-A0A6I1KF73-F1
#
_entry.id   AF-A0A6I1KF73-F1
#
_cell.length_a   1.000
_cell.length_b   1.000
_cell.length_c   1.000
_cell.angle_alpha   90.00
_cell.angle_beta   90.00
_cell.angle_gamma   90.00
#
_symmetry.space_group_name_H-M   'P 1'
#
loop_
_entity.id
_entity.type
_entity.pdbx_description
1 polymer ?
#
loop_
_entity_poly.entity_id
_entity_poly.type
_entity_poly.pdbx_seq_one_letter_code
_entity_poly.pdbx_strand_id
1 'polypeptide(L)'
;MGTTAKQANFVIPEDILDDLRKHVARRQQSRFVAEALRKELKRLRLETALEESFGAWKDKDHPEFMEGAEEYVRKTRKSSRLTGKQ
;
A
#
# COMPACT_ATOMS: atom_id res chain seq x y z
N MET A 1 -5.84 18.71 15.06
CA MET A 1 -4.56 19.12 14.42
C MET A 1 -4.88 19.51 12.98
N GLY A 2 -4.82 20.80 12.65
CA GLY A 2 -5.16 21.28 11.30
C GLY A 2 -4.15 20.74 10.29
N THR A 3 -4.61 20.00 9.28
CA THR A 3 -3.76 19.57 8.17
C THR A 3 -3.31 20.81 7.40
N THR A 4 -2.01 21.14 7.52
CA THR A 4 -1.41 22.21 6.74
C THR A 4 -1.28 21.77 5.28
N ALA A 5 -2.11 22.35 4.41
CA ALA A 5 -2.00 22.17 2.97
C ALA A 5 -0.93 23.13 2.42
N LYS A 6 -0.01 22.62 1.60
CA LYS A 6 0.95 23.44 0.83
C LYS A 6 0.56 23.44 -0.64
N GLN A 7 0.56 24.60 -1.27
CA GLN A 7 0.37 24.72 -2.71
C GLN A 7 1.65 24.29 -3.43
N ALA A 8 1.49 23.53 -4.50
CA ALA A 8 2.57 23.14 -5.39
C ALA A 8 2.18 23.46 -6.83
N ASN A 9 3.14 23.98 -7.60
CA ASN A 9 2.93 24.39 -8.98
C ASN A 9 3.36 23.23 -9.88
N PHE A 10 2.40 22.63 -10.58
CA PHE A 10 2.64 21.57 -11.56
C PHE A 10 2.00 21.96 -12.89
N VAL A 11 2.64 21.56 -13.98
CA VAL A 11 2.06 21.68 -15.32
C VAL A 11 1.28 20.40 -15.59
N ILE A 12 -0.01 20.55 -15.88
CA ILE A 12 -0.90 19.44 -16.25
C ILE A 12 -1.29 19.64 -17.72
N PRO A 13 -1.19 18.59 -18.55
CA PRO A 13 -1.69 18.61 -19.93
C PRO A 13 -3.17 19.05 -20.00
N GLU A 14 -3.52 19.79 -21.05
CA GLU A 14 -4.85 20.39 -21.21
C GLU A 14 -5.95 19.33 -21.35
N ASP A 15 -5.69 18.25 -22.09
CA ASP A 15 -6.58 17.11 -22.26
C ASP A 15 -6.98 16.48 -20.91
N ILE A 16 -6.02 16.24 -20.04
CA ILE A 16 -6.25 15.66 -18.70
C ILE A 16 -7.03 16.65 -17.82
N LEU A 17 -6.72 17.94 -17.91
CA LEU A 17 -7.39 18.97 -17.12
C LEU A 17 -8.85 19.13 -17.53
N ASP A 18 -9.14 19.04 -18.82
CA ASP A 18 -10.49 19.12 -19.36
C ASP A 18 -11.32 17.89 -19.00
N ASP A 19 -10.74 16.69 -19.09
CA ASP A 19 -11.38 15.47 -18.60
C ASP A 19 -11.68 15.55 -17.10
N LEU A 20 -10.74 16.05 -16.30
CA LEU A 20 -10.96 16.28 -14.87
C LEU A 20 -12.13 17.24 -14.63
N ARG A 21 -12.21 18.34 -15.39
CA ARG A 21 -13.29 19.33 -15.26
C ARG A 21 -14.65 18.79 -15.71
N LYS A 22 -14.66 17.90 -16.70
CA LYS A 22 -15.85 17.24 -17.22
C LYS A 22 -16.45 16.25 -16.23
N HIS A 23 -15.59 15.52 -15.50
CA HIS A 23 -16.01 14.44 -14.61
C HIS A 23 -16.05 14.82 -13.12
N VAL A 24 -15.33 15.87 -12.69
CA VAL A 24 -15.20 16.24 -11.28
C VAL A 24 -15.57 17.70 -11.06
N ALA A 25 -16.52 17.93 -10.15
CA ALA A 25 -16.95 19.26 -9.74
C ALA A 25 -15.78 20.10 -9.20
N ARG A 26 -15.73 21.40 -9.54
CA ARG A 26 -14.63 22.33 -9.18
C ARG A 26 -14.16 22.26 -7.72
N ARG A 27 -15.07 22.14 -6.75
CA ARG A 27 -14.74 22.08 -5.31
C ARG A 27 -14.13 20.74 -4.86
N GLN A 28 -14.22 19.70 -5.69
CA GLN A 28 -13.71 18.36 -5.40
C GLN A 28 -12.43 18.03 -6.17
N GLN A 29 -12.00 18.86 -7.12
CA GLN A 29 -10.83 18.61 -7.97
C GLN A 29 -9.54 18.48 -7.15
N SER A 30 -9.31 19.36 -6.18
CA SER A 30 -8.13 19.28 -5.30
C SER A 30 -8.09 18.00 -4.48
N ARG A 31 -9.25 17.57 -3.95
CA ARG A 31 -9.38 16.29 -3.22
C ARG A 31 -9.11 15.11 -4.14
N PHE A 32 -9.70 15.11 -5.34
CA PHE A 32 -9.53 14.05 -6.32
C PHE A 32 -8.07 13.89 -6.73
N VAL A 33 -7.39 14.99 -7.05
CA VAL A 33 -5.96 14.99 -7.40
C VAL A 33 -5.12 14.50 -6.22
N ALA A 34 -5.40 14.94 -4.99
CA ALA A 34 -4.68 14.48 -3.81
C ALA A 34 -4.86 12.97 -3.55
N GLU A 35 -6.07 12.43 -3.75
CA GLU A 35 -6.35 11.01 -3.61
C GLU A 35 -5.66 10.18 -4.71
N ALA A 36 -5.69 10.65 -5.96
CA ALA A 36 -5.00 10.01 -7.07
C ALA A 36 -3.48 9.95 -6.82
N LEU A 37 -2.88 11.07 -6.42
CA LEU A 37 -1.46 11.14 -6.07
C LEU A 37 -1.11 10.23 -4.89
N ARG A 38 -1.95 10.19 -3.85
CA ARG A 38 -1.73 9.29 -2.70
C ARG A 38 -1.75 7.82 -3.14
N LYS A 39 -2.66 7.45 -4.04
CA LYS A 39 -2.76 6.08 -4.57
C LYS A 39 -1.50 5.72 -5.34
N GLU A 40 -1.03 6.59 -6.23
CA GLU A 40 0.16 6.31 -7.05
C GLU A 40 1.44 6.27 -6.21
N LEU A 41 1.61 7.20 -5.26
CA LEU A 41 2.73 7.15 -4.32
C LEU A 41 2.72 5.89 -3.46
N LYS A 42 1.54 5.40 -3.06
CA LYS A 42 1.43 4.14 -2.32
C LYS A 42 1.85 2.95 -3.19
N ARG A 43 1.49 2.95 -4.48
CA ARG A 43 1.91 1.93 -5.43
C ARG A 43 3.43 1.88 -5.57
N LEU A 44 4.07 3.04 -5.81
CA LEU A 44 5.53 3.12 -5.93
C LEU A 44 6.24 2.64 -4.65
N ARG A 45 5.75 3.06 -3.48
CA ARG A 45 6.31 2.59 -2.20
C ARG A 45 6.17 1.08 -2.02
N LEU A 46 5.06 0.50 -2.45
CA LEU A 46 4.84 -0.94 -2.37
C LEU A 46 5.82 -1.67 -3.29
N GLU A 47 6.01 -1.18 -4.51
CA GLU A 47 6.97 -1.74 -5.47
C GLU A 47 8.39 -1.74 -4.89
N THR A 48 8.85 -0.60 -4.37
CA THR A 48 10.14 -0.50 -3.67
C THR A 48 10.21 -1.46 -2.47
N ALA A 49 9.17 -1.52 -1.65
CA ALA A 49 9.15 -2.43 -0.49
C ALA A 49 9.21 -3.91 -0.91
N LEU A 50 8.58 -4.29 -2.03
CA LEU A 50 8.66 -5.66 -2.55
C LEU A 50 10.06 -6.00 -3.05
N GLU A 51 10.72 -5.07 -3.74
CA GLU A 51 12.11 -5.22 -4.18
C GLU A 51 13.07 -5.33 -2.99
N GLU A 52 12.94 -4.44 -1.99
CA GLU A 52 13.79 -4.44 -0.80
C GLU A 52 13.53 -5.65 0.12
N SER A 53 12.29 -6.11 0.21
CA SER A 53 11.93 -7.27 1.04
C SER A 53 12.23 -8.61 0.37
N PHE A 54 12.60 -8.61 -0.92
CA PHE A 54 12.93 -9.83 -1.64
C PHE A 54 14.17 -10.49 -1.01
N GLY A 55 13.99 -11.70 -0.46
CA GLY A 55 15.04 -12.40 0.27
C GLY A 55 15.30 -11.88 1.68
N ALA A 56 14.39 -11.09 2.26
CA ALA A 56 14.44 -10.72 3.68
C ALA A 56 14.18 -11.92 4.61
N TRP A 57 13.44 -12.93 4.14
CA TRP A 57 13.23 -14.18 4.87
C TRP A 57 14.15 -15.26 4.32
N LYS A 58 15.39 -15.29 4.84
CA LYS A 58 16.34 -16.36 4.55
C LYS A 58 16.17 -17.47 5.60
N ASP A 59 16.36 -18.71 5.17
CA ASP A 59 16.29 -19.90 6.05
C ASP A 59 17.25 -19.83 7.26
N LYS A 60 18.36 -19.09 7.12
CA LYS A 60 19.34 -18.86 8.19
C LYS A 60 18.81 -17.95 9.29
N ASP A 61 17.99 -16.97 8.94
CA ASP A 61 17.46 -15.97 9.86
C ASP A 61 16.09 -16.41 10.42
N HIS A 62 15.38 -17.29 9.69
CA HIS A 62 14.07 -17.83 10.06
C HIS A 62 13.98 -19.34 9.82
N PRO A 63 14.59 -20.17 10.69
CA PRO A 63 14.54 -21.63 10.56
C PRO A 63 13.11 -22.20 10.64
N GLU A 64 12.18 -21.48 11.26
CA GLU A 64 10.76 -21.83 11.36
C GLU A 64 10.04 -21.88 10.01
N PHE A 65 10.60 -21.27 8.96
CA PHE A 65 10.06 -21.26 7.61
C PHE A 65 10.76 -22.24 6.66
N MET A 66 11.71 -23.04 7.12
CA MET A 66 12.45 -24.01 6.29
C MET A 66 11.53 -25.05 5.62
N GLU A 67 10.48 -25.50 6.31
CA GLU A 67 9.49 -26.44 5.75
C GLU A 67 8.47 -25.72 4.83
N GLY A 68 8.66 -24.42 4.58
CA GLY A 68 7.77 -23.58 3.82
C GLY A 68 6.80 -22.79 4.70
N ALA A 69 6.44 -21.58 4.22
CA ALA A 69 5.51 -20.70 4.90
C ALA A 69 4.11 -21.34 5.10
N GLU A 70 3.70 -22.25 4.19
CA GLU A 70 2.42 -22.95 4.30
C GLU A 70 2.34 -23.85 5.53
N GLU A 71 3.38 -24.66 5.77
CA GLU A 71 3.39 -25.61 6.89
C GLU A 71 3.47 -24.85 8.23
N TYR A 72 4.23 -23.74 8.27
CA TYR A 72 4.23 -22.83 9.42
C TYR A 72 2.82 -22.27 9.71
N VAL A 73 2.13 -21.72 8.71
CA VAL A 73 0.77 -21.17 8.88
C VAL A 73 -0.21 -22.26 9.31
N ARG A 74 -0.08 -23.48 8.78
CA ARG A 74 -0.89 -24.64 9.16
C ARG A 74 -0.66 -25.02 10.62
N LYS A 75 0.60 -25.09 11.08
CA LYS A 75 0.97 -25.34 12.49
C LYS A 75 0.41 -24.26 13.42
N THR A 76 0.57 -22.98 13.07
CA THR A 76 0.06 -21.84 13.85
C THR A 76 -1.47 -21.86 13.97
N ARG A 77 -2.19 -22.13 12.88
CA ARG A 77 -3.65 -22.24 12.90
C ARG A 77 -4.15 -23.43 13.73
N LYS A 78 -3.42 -24.56 13.71
CA LYS A 78 -3.74 -25.72 14.55
C LYS A 78 -3.53 -25.39 16.04
N SER A 79 -2.41 -24.73 16.37
CA SER A 79 -2.10 -24.32 17.74
C SER A 79 -3.15 -23.36 18.31
N SER A 80 -3.55 -22.34 17.55
CA SER A 80 -4.57 -21.35 17.98
C SER A 80 -5.96 -21.96 18.20
N ARG A 81 -6.33 -23.00 17.43
CA ARG A 81 -7.61 -23.71 17.62
C ARG A 81 -7.61 -24.62 18.85
N LEU A 82 -6.43 -25.03 19.33
CA LEU A 82 -6.29 -25.86 20.53
C LEU A 82 -6.28 -25.02 21.81
N THR A 83 -5.84 -23.77 21.76
CA THR A 83 -5.85 -22.83 22.90
C THR A 83 -7.19 -22.11 23.13
N GLY A 84 -8.11 -22.09 22.16
CA GLY A 84 -9.45 -21.51 22.31
C GLY A 84 -10.50 -22.44 22.96
N LYS A 85 -10.06 -23.58 23.54
CA LYS A 85 -10.93 -24.62 24.10
C LYS A 85 -10.74 -24.84 25.61
N GLN A 86 -10.17 -23.88 26.32
CA GLN A 86 -10.09 -23.84 27.79
C GLN A 86 -10.98 -22.74 28.35
#